data_AF-A0A0C9RWR0-F1
#
_entry.id   AF-A0A0C9RWR0-F1
#
_cell.length_a   1.000
_cell.length_b   1.000
_cell.length_c   1.000
_cell.angle_alpha   90.00
_cell.angle_beta   90.00
_cell.angle_gamma   90.00
#
_symmetry.space_group_name_H-M   'P 1'
#
loop_
_entity.id
_entity.type
_entity.pdbx_description
1 polymer ?
#
loop_
_entity_poly.entity_id
_entity_poly.type
_entity_poly.pdbx_seq_one_letter_code
_entity_poly.pdbx_strand_id
1 'polypeptide(L)'
;DGKQARRTGTSSPLGELFDHGCDSVSTVFVALSACIAVQLGYYPTWMFFQCFCAMTLFYCAHWQSYVSGSLKFGKIDVTEAQFTIMGIHLISAIFGPEVWRTEILRISTLSNLVAGIFYAGYIYVFLQFCKVFASGGIGKNGSTIAGTSVLSPIIPFSLVVVPAFIIYRKSAENVYETHPALYILAFGMVAAKVTNRLVVSNWYFFN
;
A
#
# COMPACT_ATOMS: atom_id res chain seq x y z
N ASP A 1 0.53 -20.38 -1.44
CA ASP A 1 -0.06 -20.85 -2.72
C ASP A 1 0.99 -21.01 -3.84
N GLY A 2 1.84 -20.02 -4.14
CA GLY A 2 2.80 -20.10 -5.26
C GLY A 2 3.81 -21.26 -5.18
N LYS A 3 4.26 -21.63 -3.96
CA LYS A 3 5.08 -22.84 -3.75
C LYS A 3 4.32 -24.12 -4.11
N GLN A 4 3.02 -24.17 -3.85
CA GLN A 4 2.18 -25.31 -4.20
C GLN A 4 1.95 -25.36 -5.70
N ALA A 5 1.63 -24.23 -6.35
CA ALA A 5 1.42 -24.15 -7.80
C ALA A 5 2.64 -24.65 -8.60
N ARG A 6 3.86 -24.31 -8.16
CA ARG A 6 5.11 -24.84 -8.75
C ARG A 6 5.27 -26.34 -8.56
N ARG A 7 4.88 -26.88 -7.40
CA ARG A 7 4.94 -28.32 -7.12
C ARG A 7 3.95 -29.13 -7.96
N THR A 8 2.77 -28.56 -8.22
CA THR A 8 1.69 -29.23 -8.97
C THR A 8 1.72 -28.93 -10.46
N GLY A 9 2.61 -28.06 -10.94
CA GLY A 9 2.65 -27.63 -12.35
C GLY A 9 1.46 -26.77 -12.78
N THR A 10 0.79 -26.11 -11.82
CA THR A 10 -0.44 -25.33 -12.05
C THR A 10 -0.22 -23.81 -11.96
N SER A 11 1.02 -23.34 -12.16
CA SER A 11 1.32 -21.90 -12.25
C SER A 11 0.61 -21.29 -13.45
N SER A 12 -0.14 -20.20 -13.24
CA SER A 12 -0.90 -19.53 -14.31
C SER A 12 -1.00 -18.02 -14.07
N PRO A 13 -1.19 -17.22 -15.14
CA PRO A 13 -1.47 -15.79 -15.03
C PRO A 13 -2.66 -15.45 -14.14
N LEU A 14 -3.72 -16.28 -14.21
CA LEU A 14 -4.90 -16.12 -13.37
C LEU A 14 -4.58 -16.36 -11.89
N GLY A 15 -3.70 -17.33 -11.59
CA GLY A 15 -3.27 -17.60 -10.22
C GLY A 15 -2.52 -16.43 -9.60
N GLU A 16 -1.57 -15.83 -10.32
CA GLU A 16 -0.83 -14.66 -9.84
C GLU A 16 -1.72 -13.39 -9.79
N LEU A 17 -2.67 -13.22 -10.72
CA LEU A 17 -3.71 -12.20 -10.59
C LEU A 17 -4.55 -12.37 -9.31
N PHE A 18 -4.90 -13.60 -8.98
CA PHE A 18 -5.69 -13.89 -7.79
C PHE A 18 -4.89 -13.61 -6.51
N ASP A 19 -3.62 -14.05 -6.46
CA ASP A 19 -2.71 -13.79 -5.33
C ASP A 19 -2.57 -12.28 -5.06
N HIS A 20 -2.11 -11.53 -6.06
CA HIS A 20 -1.95 -10.07 -5.94
C HIS A 20 -3.28 -9.32 -5.81
N GLY A 21 -4.36 -9.87 -6.35
CA GLY A 21 -5.71 -9.35 -6.19
C GLY A 21 -6.22 -9.45 -4.76
N CYS A 22 -5.92 -10.56 -4.09
CA CYS A 22 -6.17 -10.74 -2.67
C CYS A 22 -5.27 -9.84 -1.82
N ASP A 23 -3.99 -9.70 -2.18
CA ASP A 23 -3.05 -8.82 -1.46
C ASP A 23 -3.46 -7.35 -1.53
N SER A 24 -3.96 -6.87 -2.68
CA SER A 24 -4.38 -5.48 -2.85
C SER A 24 -5.57 -5.13 -1.95
N VAL A 25 -6.53 -6.04 -1.82
CA VAL A 25 -7.68 -5.89 -0.90
C VAL A 25 -7.21 -6.02 0.55
N SER A 26 -6.39 -7.02 0.85
CA SER A 26 -5.87 -7.27 2.20
C SER A 26 -5.05 -6.09 2.72
N THR A 27 -4.30 -5.40 1.85
CA THR A 27 -3.54 -4.20 2.20
C THR A 27 -4.43 -3.10 2.78
N VAL A 28 -5.65 -2.92 2.26
CA VAL A 28 -6.62 -1.95 2.80
C VAL A 28 -7.00 -2.31 4.23
N PHE A 29 -7.38 -3.57 4.47
CA PHE A 29 -7.79 -4.06 5.78
C PHE A 29 -6.64 -4.02 6.78
N VAL A 30 -5.45 -4.45 6.39
CA VAL A 30 -4.26 -4.47 7.24
C VAL A 30 -3.83 -3.05 7.62
N ALA A 31 -3.82 -2.11 6.67
CA ALA A 31 -3.48 -0.71 6.96
C ALA A 31 -4.49 -0.06 7.92
N LEU A 32 -5.80 -0.27 7.68
CA LEU A 32 -6.86 0.21 8.56
C LEU A 32 -6.78 -0.44 9.95
N SER A 33 -6.57 -1.75 10.01
CA SER A 33 -6.42 -2.53 11.25
C SER A 33 -5.24 -2.02 12.10
N ALA A 34 -4.09 -1.74 11.47
CA ALA A 34 -2.94 -1.16 12.16
C ALA A 34 -3.26 0.24 12.73
N CYS A 35 -3.97 1.08 11.97
CA CYS A 35 -4.41 2.40 12.44
C CYS A 35 -5.35 2.30 13.64
N ILE A 36 -6.29 1.35 13.62
CA ILE A 36 -7.22 1.09 14.72
C ILE A 36 -6.47 0.61 15.96
N ALA A 37 -5.55 -0.34 15.80
CA ALA A 37 -4.76 -0.91 16.89
C ALA A 37 -3.96 0.16 17.65
N VAL A 38 -3.34 1.09 16.93
CA VAL A 38 -2.57 2.21 17.52
C VAL A 38 -3.39 3.47 17.75
N GLN A 39 -4.72 3.38 17.65
CA GLN A 39 -5.67 4.46 17.94
C GLN A 39 -5.47 5.75 17.13
N LEU A 40 -5.09 5.65 15.86
CA LEU A 40 -5.01 6.80 14.96
C LEU A 40 -6.37 7.44 14.64
N GLY A 41 -7.48 6.86 15.09
CA GLY A 41 -8.79 7.52 15.02
C GLY A 41 -8.84 8.88 15.75
N TYR A 42 -8.02 9.06 16.79
CA TYR A 42 -7.85 10.37 17.46
C TYR A 42 -7.00 11.36 16.63
N TYR A 43 -6.33 10.88 15.59
CA TYR A 43 -5.47 11.64 14.71
C TYR A 43 -5.88 11.40 13.24
N PRO A 44 -7.07 11.86 12.82
CA PRO A 44 -7.66 11.50 11.53
C PRO A 44 -6.76 11.81 10.33
N THR A 45 -5.97 12.88 10.38
CA THR A 45 -4.96 13.18 9.36
C THR A 45 -3.91 12.07 9.22
N TRP A 46 -3.36 11.59 10.35
CA TRP A 46 -2.38 10.50 10.34
C TRP A 46 -2.99 9.21 9.83
N MET A 47 -4.20 8.87 10.28
CA MET A 47 -4.93 7.69 9.79
C MET A 47 -5.14 7.73 8.27
N PHE A 48 -5.50 8.90 7.72
CA PHE A 48 -5.71 9.08 6.28
C PHE A 48 -4.40 8.80 5.53
N PHE A 49 -3.33 9.53 5.89
CA PHE A 49 -2.05 9.39 5.22
C PHE A 49 -1.49 7.97 5.35
N GLN A 50 -1.57 7.36 6.52
CA GLN A 50 -1.06 6.02 6.76
C GLN A 50 -1.70 4.98 5.85
N CYS A 51 -3.04 5.00 5.74
CA CYS A 51 -3.77 4.07 4.88
C CYS A 51 -3.46 4.31 3.40
N PHE A 52 -3.51 5.57 2.95
CA PHE A 52 -3.25 5.90 1.54
C PHE A 52 -1.79 5.68 1.14
N CYS A 53 -0.82 5.89 2.03
CA CYS A 53 0.58 5.54 1.82
C CYS A 53 0.76 4.03 1.64
N ALA A 54 0.14 3.21 2.49
CA ALA A 54 0.22 1.74 2.36
C ALA A 54 -0.31 1.26 1.01
N MET A 55 -1.49 1.74 0.60
CA MET A 55 -2.08 1.42 -0.71
C MET A 55 -1.20 1.92 -1.87
N THR A 56 -0.57 3.10 -1.73
CA THR A 56 0.33 3.68 -2.73
C THR A 56 1.59 2.85 -2.89
N LEU A 57 2.23 2.38 -1.80
CA LEU A 57 3.42 1.53 -1.91
C LEU A 57 3.13 0.20 -2.61
N PHE A 58 1.99 -0.42 -2.27
CA PHE A 58 1.55 -1.64 -2.94
C PHE A 58 1.30 -1.40 -4.44
N TYR A 59 0.66 -0.28 -4.79
CA TYR A 59 0.51 0.13 -6.19
C TYR A 59 1.85 0.36 -6.89
N CYS A 60 2.79 1.05 -6.23
CA CYS A 60 4.13 1.31 -6.74
C CYS A 60 4.92 0.02 -7.01
N ALA A 61 4.79 -1.01 -6.18
CA ALA A 61 5.44 -2.31 -6.42
C ALA A 61 4.95 -2.95 -7.73
N HIS A 62 3.64 -2.90 -8.01
CA HIS A 62 3.09 -3.40 -9.26
C HIS A 62 3.37 -2.48 -10.45
N TRP A 63 3.45 -1.17 -10.24
CA TRP A 63 3.90 -0.23 -11.26
C TRP A 63 5.35 -0.51 -11.65
N GLN A 64 6.22 -0.73 -10.67
CA GLN A 64 7.58 -1.17 -10.95
C GLN A 64 7.57 -2.47 -11.76
N SER A 65 6.78 -3.47 -11.38
CA SER A 65 6.66 -4.71 -12.15
C SER A 65 6.19 -4.47 -13.60
N TYR A 66 5.20 -3.60 -13.79
CA TYR A 66 4.71 -3.19 -15.10
C TYR A 66 5.79 -2.53 -15.97
N VAL A 67 6.71 -1.76 -15.38
CA VAL A 67 7.79 -1.08 -16.12
C VAL A 67 8.98 -2.01 -16.36
N SER A 68 9.42 -2.74 -15.33
CA SER A 68 10.65 -3.53 -15.37
C SER A 68 10.46 -4.99 -15.75
N GLY A 69 9.22 -5.49 -15.82
CA GLY A 69 8.89 -6.90 -16.09
C GLY A 69 9.26 -7.86 -14.96
N SER A 70 9.58 -7.34 -13.78
CA SER A 70 9.87 -8.15 -12.60
C SER A 70 9.57 -7.37 -11.33
N LEU A 71 8.98 -8.06 -10.35
CA LEU A 71 8.80 -7.54 -9.01
C LEU A 71 10.12 -7.72 -8.25
N LYS A 72 10.76 -6.61 -7.88
CA LYS A 72 12.04 -6.65 -7.14
C LYS A 72 11.77 -6.44 -5.67
N PHE A 73 12.27 -7.34 -4.84
CA PHE A 73 12.13 -7.26 -3.40
C PHE A 73 13.28 -6.46 -2.77
N GLY A 74 12.93 -5.59 -1.82
CA GLY A 74 13.88 -4.83 -1.01
C GLY A 74 14.44 -5.64 0.16
N LYS A 75 15.36 -5.03 0.92
CA LYS A 75 15.79 -5.58 2.22
C LYS A 75 14.74 -5.40 3.33
N ILE A 76 13.90 -4.38 3.19
CA ILE A 76 12.71 -4.15 4.00
C ILE A 76 11.57 -4.15 3.00
N ASP A 77 10.67 -5.11 3.15
CA ASP A 77 9.57 -5.35 2.23
C ASP A 77 8.31 -5.80 2.99
N VAL A 78 7.35 -6.39 2.28
CA VAL A 78 6.07 -6.86 2.83
C VAL A 78 6.27 -7.74 4.07
N THR A 79 7.27 -8.62 4.09
CA THR A 79 7.50 -9.53 5.22
C THR A 79 7.78 -8.79 6.53
N GLU A 80 8.76 -7.89 6.53
CA GLU A 80 9.14 -7.11 7.72
C GLU A 80 7.99 -6.19 8.17
N ALA A 81 7.27 -5.62 7.20
CA ALA A 81 6.08 -4.81 7.48
C ALA A 81 4.99 -5.64 8.17
N GLN A 82 4.71 -6.86 7.69
CA GLN A 82 3.72 -7.76 8.32
C GLN A 82 4.15 -8.16 9.73
N PHE A 83 5.43 -8.50 9.96
CA PHE A 83 5.94 -8.78 11.32
C PHE A 83 5.79 -7.58 12.25
N THR A 84 6.03 -6.37 11.76
CA THR A 84 5.83 -5.14 12.52
C THR A 84 4.36 -4.96 12.92
N ILE A 85 3.43 -5.17 11.98
CA ILE A 85 1.99 -5.05 12.23
C ILE A 85 1.49 -6.15 13.18
N MET A 86 1.99 -7.39 13.04
CA MET A 86 1.72 -8.45 14.01
C MET A 86 2.19 -8.06 15.41
N GLY A 87 3.39 -7.47 15.54
CA GLY A 87 3.88 -6.93 16.81
C GLY A 87 2.97 -5.85 17.40
N ILE A 88 2.52 -4.90 16.57
CA ILE A 88 1.56 -3.86 16.98
C ILE A 88 0.26 -4.48 17.51
N HIS A 89 -0.29 -5.48 16.82
CA HIS A 89 -1.49 -6.17 17.26
C HIS A 89 -1.28 -6.94 18.56
N LEU A 90 -0.15 -7.62 18.73
CA LEU A 90 0.18 -8.33 19.97
C LEU A 90 0.34 -7.38 21.16
N ILE A 91 1.03 -6.26 20.98
CA ILE A 91 1.16 -5.22 22.02
C ILE A 91 -0.22 -4.69 22.41
N SER A 92 -1.06 -4.37 21.43
CA SER A 92 -2.42 -3.87 21.67
C SER A 92 -3.29 -4.91 22.37
N ALA A 93 -3.11 -6.20 22.07
CA ALA A 93 -3.85 -7.29 22.69
C ALA A 93 -3.42 -7.56 24.13
N ILE A 94 -2.12 -7.47 24.43
CA ILE A 94 -1.56 -7.76 25.77
C ILE A 94 -1.78 -6.59 26.73
N PHE A 95 -1.51 -5.36 26.29
CA PHE A 95 -1.51 -4.17 27.16
C PHE A 95 -2.77 -3.31 27.01
N GLY A 96 -3.65 -3.66 26.07
CA GLY A 96 -4.76 -2.82 25.64
C GLY A 96 -4.29 -1.73 24.66
N PRO A 97 -5.20 -1.19 23.82
CA PRO A 97 -4.86 -0.17 22.83
C PRO A 97 -4.50 1.20 23.48
N GLU A 98 -4.82 1.40 24.77
CA GLU A 98 -4.52 2.63 25.50
C GLU A 98 -3.02 2.87 25.67
N VAL A 99 -2.20 1.82 25.60
CA VAL A 99 -0.74 1.92 25.67
C VAL A 99 -0.19 2.91 24.63
N TRP A 100 -0.80 2.98 23.44
CA TRP A 100 -0.35 3.85 22.36
C TRP A 100 -0.60 5.33 22.63
N ARG A 101 -1.49 5.68 23.57
CA ARG A 101 -1.70 7.06 24.00
C ARG A 101 -0.72 7.54 25.06
N THR A 102 0.22 6.69 25.48
CA THR A 102 1.28 7.11 26.40
C THR A 102 2.06 8.29 25.82
N GLU A 103 2.19 9.35 26.61
CA GLU A 103 2.93 10.55 26.23
C GLU A 103 4.44 10.28 26.22
N ILE A 104 5.10 10.75 25.17
CA ILE A 104 6.56 10.74 25.01
C ILE A 104 7.05 12.17 25.19
N LEU A 105 7.86 12.37 26.24
CA LEU A 105 8.52 13.65 26.54
C LEU A 105 7.53 14.85 26.62
N ARG A 106 6.25 14.60 26.91
CA ARG A 106 5.14 15.59 26.91
C ARG A 106 4.96 16.35 25.58
N ILE A 107 5.50 15.84 24.47
CA ILE A 107 5.43 16.49 23.15
C ILE A 107 4.52 15.70 22.19
N SER A 108 4.53 14.37 22.28
CA SER A 108 3.79 13.50 21.37
C SER A 108 3.31 12.24 22.08
N THR A 109 2.58 11.38 21.39
CA THR A 109 2.14 10.06 21.89
C THR A 109 2.85 8.94 21.14
N LEU A 110 2.87 7.73 21.70
CA LEU A 110 3.35 6.55 20.98
C LEU A 110 2.63 6.33 19.65
N SER A 111 1.33 6.61 19.55
CA SER A 111 0.57 6.60 18.29
C SER A 111 1.19 7.52 17.23
N ASN A 112 1.52 8.76 17.61
CA ASN A 112 2.15 9.73 16.69
C ASN A 112 3.57 9.30 16.30
N LEU A 113 4.34 8.72 17.22
CA LEU A 113 5.66 8.17 16.92
C LEU A 113 5.57 7.03 15.90
N VAL A 114 4.65 6.08 16.10
CA VAL A 114 4.43 4.97 15.16
C VAL A 114 4.02 5.48 13.79
N ALA A 115 3.08 6.44 13.73
CA ALA A 115 2.68 7.07 12.47
C ALA A 115 3.88 7.77 11.77
N GLY A 116 4.72 8.48 12.53
CA GLY A 116 5.93 9.11 12.01
C GLY A 116 6.95 8.10 11.47
N ILE A 117 7.17 6.98 12.16
CA ILE A 117 8.07 5.90 11.72
C ILE A 117 7.57 5.29 10.41
N PHE A 118 6.27 4.96 10.33
CA PHE A 118 5.70 4.43 9.11
C PHE A 118 5.77 5.40 7.95
N TYR A 119 5.51 6.69 8.19
CA TYR A 119 5.63 7.72 7.17
C TYR A 119 7.08 7.87 6.68
N ALA A 120 8.06 7.83 7.58
CA ALA A 120 9.47 7.82 7.19
C ALA A 120 9.84 6.58 6.35
N GLY A 121 9.33 5.41 6.73
CA GLY A 121 9.45 4.18 5.95
C GLY A 121 8.82 4.30 4.55
N TYR A 122 7.64 4.90 4.46
CA TYR A 122 6.98 5.22 3.19
C TYR A 122 7.88 6.08 2.30
N ILE A 123 8.43 7.18 2.82
CA ILE A 123 9.31 8.06 2.05
C ILE A 123 10.54 7.29 1.56
N TYR A 124 11.16 6.47 2.41
CA TYR A 124 12.30 5.65 2.03
C TYR A 124 11.97 4.71 0.86
N VAL A 125 10.89 3.93 0.96
CA VAL A 125 10.49 2.96 -0.07
C VAL A 125 10.07 3.68 -1.35
N PHE A 126 9.33 4.78 -1.24
CA PHE A 126 8.91 5.59 -2.38
C PHE A 126 10.11 6.19 -3.13
N LEU A 127 11.15 6.65 -2.42
CA LEU A 127 12.39 7.10 -3.04
C LEU A 127 13.13 5.96 -3.76
N GLN A 128 13.08 4.72 -3.26
CA GLN A 128 13.63 3.57 -4.01
C GLN A 128 12.81 3.29 -5.27
N PHE A 129 11.48 3.36 -5.19
CA PHE A 129 10.61 3.27 -6.35
C PHE A 129 10.95 4.33 -7.41
N CYS A 130 11.15 5.59 -7.01
CA CYS A 130 11.54 6.66 -7.94
C CYS A 130 12.87 6.39 -8.67
N LYS A 131 13.80 5.63 -8.07
CA LYS A 131 15.06 5.25 -8.72
C LYS A 131 14.88 4.18 -9.80
N VAL A 132 13.79 3.41 -9.77
CA VAL A 132 13.50 2.37 -10.77
C VAL A 132 13.45 2.97 -12.17
N PHE A 133 12.88 4.17 -12.31
CA PHE A 133 12.77 4.86 -13.60
C PHE A 133 14.14 5.14 -14.26
N ALA A 134 15.20 5.26 -13.48
CA ALA A 134 16.57 5.42 -14.00
C ALA A 134 17.26 4.08 -14.30
N SER A 135 16.76 2.97 -13.73
CA SER A 135 17.43 1.66 -13.78
C SER A 135 17.08 0.79 -15.00
N GLY A 136 16.08 1.19 -15.80
CA GLY A 136 15.60 0.40 -16.93
C GLY A 136 14.81 -0.86 -16.52
N GLY A 137 14.67 -1.81 -17.44
CA GLY A 137 13.89 -3.03 -17.27
C GLY A 137 14.50 -4.23 -18.00
N ILE A 138 13.77 -5.35 -18.03
CA ILE A 138 14.19 -6.57 -18.77
C ILE A 138 13.92 -6.49 -20.29
N GLY A 139 13.50 -5.32 -20.80
CA GLY A 139 13.24 -5.10 -22.22
C GLY A 139 14.53 -5.06 -23.06
N LYS A 140 14.36 -4.89 -24.38
CA LYS A 140 15.46 -4.89 -25.34
C LYS A 140 16.53 -3.86 -24.94
N ASN A 141 17.79 -4.27 -24.85
CA ASN A 141 18.93 -3.44 -24.41
C ASN A 141 18.79 -2.87 -22.98
N GLY A 142 18.07 -3.55 -22.08
CA GLY A 142 17.83 -3.07 -20.71
C GLY A 142 16.74 -2.00 -20.60
N SER A 143 15.95 -1.79 -21.67
CA SER A 143 14.84 -0.84 -21.67
C SER A 143 13.63 -1.36 -20.88
N THR A 144 12.65 -0.48 -20.64
CA THR A 144 11.39 -0.86 -19.99
C THR A 144 10.55 -1.72 -20.93
N ILE A 145 9.73 -2.63 -20.39
CA ILE A 145 8.76 -3.39 -21.19
C ILE A 145 7.50 -2.55 -21.52
N ALA A 146 7.26 -1.48 -20.76
CA ALA A 146 6.11 -0.58 -20.92
C ALA A 146 6.26 0.42 -22.10
N GLY A 147 7.35 0.37 -22.87
CA GLY A 147 7.59 1.29 -23.98
C GLY A 147 7.52 2.76 -23.56
N THR A 148 6.63 3.54 -24.17
CA THR A 148 6.37 4.96 -23.82
C THR A 148 5.35 5.13 -22.70
N SER A 149 4.68 4.05 -22.28
CA SER A 149 3.59 4.07 -21.30
C SER A 149 4.05 3.93 -19.85
N VAL A 150 5.35 4.16 -19.58
CA VAL A 150 5.98 4.06 -18.26
C VAL A 150 5.24 4.88 -17.20
N LEU A 151 4.69 6.04 -17.57
CA LEU A 151 3.95 6.93 -16.67
C LEU A 151 2.43 6.74 -16.69
N SER A 152 1.90 5.91 -17.60
CA SER A 152 0.46 5.70 -17.73
C SER A 152 -0.26 5.27 -16.44
N PRO A 153 0.36 4.50 -15.51
CA PRO A 153 -0.31 4.12 -14.26
C PRO A 153 -0.61 5.30 -13.32
N ILE A 154 0.03 6.47 -13.49
CA ILE A 154 -0.23 7.63 -12.62
C ILE A 154 -1.68 8.11 -12.71
N ILE A 155 -2.27 8.07 -13.90
CA ILE A 155 -3.61 8.62 -14.17
C ILE A 155 -4.69 7.86 -13.39
N PRO A 156 -4.86 6.54 -13.57
CA PRO A 156 -5.93 5.82 -12.89
C PRO A 156 -5.78 5.84 -11.36
N PHE A 157 -4.57 5.85 -10.82
CA PHE A 157 -4.36 5.92 -9.37
C PHE A 157 -4.64 7.33 -8.82
N SER A 158 -4.24 8.38 -9.53
CA SER A 158 -4.54 9.77 -9.15
C SER A 158 -6.05 10.05 -9.13
N LEU A 159 -6.81 9.41 -10.04
CA LEU A 159 -8.28 9.48 -10.05
C LEU A 159 -8.94 8.83 -8.81
N VAL A 160 -8.18 8.11 -7.98
CA VAL A 160 -8.65 7.61 -6.68
C VAL A 160 -8.18 8.53 -5.56
N VAL A 161 -6.86 8.80 -5.49
CA VAL A 161 -6.24 9.53 -4.37
C VAL A 161 -6.64 11.00 -4.33
N VAL A 162 -6.69 11.68 -5.48
CA VAL A 162 -7.00 13.12 -5.54
C VAL A 162 -8.45 13.38 -5.09
N PRO A 163 -9.48 12.69 -5.61
CA PRO A 163 -10.83 12.85 -5.08
C PRO A 163 -10.94 12.48 -3.61
N ALA A 164 -10.27 11.41 -3.15
CA ALA A 164 -10.26 11.04 -1.74
C ALA A 164 -9.71 12.16 -0.84
N PHE A 165 -8.63 12.84 -1.28
CA PHE A 165 -8.08 13.96 -0.54
C PHE A 165 -8.97 15.22 -0.63
N ILE A 166 -9.54 15.51 -1.79
CA ILE A 166 -10.43 16.67 -1.96
C ILE A 166 -11.67 16.52 -1.07
N ILE A 167 -12.31 15.36 -1.07
CA ILE A 167 -13.50 15.12 -0.24
C ILE A 167 -13.14 15.20 1.23
N TYR A 168 -12.03 14.57 1.66
CA TYR A 168 -11.52 14.74 3.02
C TYR A 168 -11.38 16.22 3.40
N ARG A 169 -10.76 17.04 2.55
CA ARG A 169 -10.46 18.44 2.91
C ARG A 169 -11.60 19.43 2.73
N LYS A 170 -12.60 19.12 1.92
CA LYS A 170 -13.61 20.10 1.47
C LYS A 170 -15.06 19.65 1.66
N SER A 171 -15.31 18.42 2.09
CA SER A 171 -16.68 17.94 2.29
C SER A 171 -17.39 18.74 3.37
N ALA A 172 -18.51 19.38 3.04
CA ALA A 172 -19.35 20.08 4.02
C ALA A 172 -19.90 19.13 5.11
N GLU A 173 -20.14 17.87 4.73
CA GLU A 173 -20.67 16.82 5.63
C GLU A 173 -19.58 16.15 6.48
N ASN A 174 -18.29 16.51 6.33
CA ASN A 174 -17.17 15.88 7.05
C ASN A 174 -17.22 14.34 7.03
N VAL A 175 -17.45 13.75 5.85
CA VAL A 175 -17.73 12.32 5.68
C VAL A 175 -16.57 11.46 6.20
N TYR A 176 -15.33 11.92 6.01
CA TYR A 176 -14.16 11.21 6.50
C TYR A 176 -14.05 11.26 8.02
N GLU A 177 -14.27 12.43 8.62
CA GLU A 177 -14.16 12.63 10.07
C GLU A 177 -15.25 11.86 10.83
N THR A 178 -16.45 11.79 10.26
CA THR A 178 -17.60 11.10 10.86
C THR A 178 -17.54 9.58 10.66
N HIS A 179 -17.05 9.11 9.50
CA HIS A 179 -17.03 7.69 9.15
C HIS A 179 -15.67 7.25 8.57
N PRO A 180 -14.55 7.42 9.30
CA PRO A 180 -13.21 7.27 8.73
C PRO A 180 -12.93 5.85 8.24
N ALA A 181 -13.35 4.83 8.99
CA ALA A 181 -13.15 3.44 8.59
C ALA A 181 -13.90 3.10 7.29
N LEU A 182 -15.19 3.44 7.20
CA LEU A 182 -15.99 3.20 6.00
C LEU A 182 -15.44 3.98 4.80
N TYR A 183 -15.00 5.21 5.02
CA TYR A 183 -14.36 6.04 4.00
C TYR A 183 -13.09 5.41 3.44
N ILE A 184 -12.17 4.99 4.32
CA ILE A 184 -10.93 4.28 3.95
C ILE A 184 -11.26 3.00 3.19
N LEU A 185 -12.23 2.21 3.67
CA LEU A 185 -12.64 0.98 2.98
C LEU A 185 -13.19 1.27 1.59
N ALA A 186 -14.09 2.25 1.43
CA ALA A 186 -14.68 2.58 0.14
C ALA A 186 -13.62 2.99 -0.90
N PHE A 187 -12.77 3.97 -0.57
CA PHE A 187 -11.70 4.40 -1.46
C PHE A 187 -10.62 3.33 -1.64
N GLY A 188 -10.34 2.56 -0.59
CA GLY A 188 -9.36 1.48 -0.63
C GLY A 188 -9.77 0.33 -1.54
N MET A 189 -11.06 -0.03 -1.57
CA MET A 189 -11.56 -1.02 -2.53
C MET A 189 -11.47 -0.52 -3.97
N VAL A 190 -11.66 0.78 -4.21
CA VAL A 190 -11.44 1.38 -5.54
C VAL A 190 -9.95 1.35 -5.89
N ALA A 191 -9.06 1.69 -4.94
CA ALA A 191 -7.62 1.61 -5.13
C ALA A 191 -7.17 0.18 -5.46
N ALA A 192 -7.63 -0.82 -4.69
CA ALA A 192 -7.38 -2.25 -4.93
C ALA A 192 -7.83 -2.68 -6.34
N LYS A 193 -9.03 -2.26 -6.78
CA LYS A 193 -9.50 -2.52 -8.13
C LYS A 193 -8.60 -1.91 -9.21
N VAL A 194 -8.11 -0.69 -9.00
CA VAL A 194 -7.16 -0.03 -9.92
C VAL A 194 -5.81 -0.76 -9.94
N THR A 195 -5.32 -1.20 -8.78
CA THR A 195 -4.12 -2.05 -8.69
C THR A 195 -4.30 -3.34 -9.47
N ASN A 196 -5.44 -4.03 -9.32
CA ASN A 196 -5.70 -5.28 -10.01
C ASN A 196 -5.71 -5.10 -11.53
N ARG A 197 -6.23 -3.98 -12.03
CA ARG A 197 -6.14 -3.65 -13.46
C ARG A 197 -4.70 -3.48 -13.92
N LEU A 198 -3.85 -2.85 -13.11
CA LEU A 198 -2.42 -2.72 -13.42
C LEU A 198 -1.70 -4.07 -13.41
N VAL A 199 -2.01 -4.94 -12.45
CA VAL A 199 -1.50 -6.33 -12.42
C VAL A 199 -1.88 -7.05 -13.71
N VAL A 200 -3.14 -6.99 -14.14
CA VAL A 200 -3.60 -7.56 -15.42
C VAL A 200 -2.82 -6.98 -16.61
N SER A 201 -2.61 -5.67 -16.66
CA SER A 201 -1.88 -5.00 -17.75
C SER A 201 -0.44 -5.51 -17.93
N ASN A 202 0.22 -5.94 -16.84
CA ASN A 202 1.56 -6.52 -16.92
C ASN A 202 1.60 -7.78 -17.80
N TRP A 203 0.54 -8.59 -17.78
CA TRP A 203 0.46 -9.86 -18.52
C TRP A 203 0.34 -9.70 -20.02
N TYR A 204 -0.23 -8.59 -20.50
CA TYR A 204 -0.35 -8.34 -21.93
C TYR A 204 1.02 -8.16 -22.62
N PHE A 205 2.10 -7.92 -21.87
CA PHE A 205 3.45 -7.81 -22.41
C PHE A 205 4.23 -9.13 -22.42
N PHE A 206 3.71 -10.19 -21.77
CA PHE A 206 4.37 -11.50 -21.67
C PHE A 206 3.77 -12.57 -22.60
N ASN A 207 2.72 -12.24 -23.35
CA ASN A 207 2.16 -13.05 -24.45
C ASN A 207 2.44 -12.36 -25.78
#